data_AF-A0A1I4CQT3-F1
#
_entry.id   AF-A0A1I4CQT3-F1
#
_cell.length_a   1.000
_cell.length_b   1.000
_cell.length_c   1.000
_cell.angle_alpha   90.00
_cell.angle_beta   90.00
_cell.angle_gamma   90.00
#
_symmetry.space_group_name_H-M   'P 1'
#
loop_
_entity.id
_entity.type
_entity.pdbx_description
1 polymer ?
#
loop_
_entity_poly.entity_id
_entity_poly.type
_entity_poly.pdbx_seq_one_letter_code
_entity_poly.pdbx_strand_id
1 'polypeptide(L)'
;MASELDGFWIGINGLARQKGISGPVMSRRIARLEAQGLIETKAGARNAKLVNLVAYDRVYEKTRDVVRSMNAQQSDHVPKTSDDPDPDPNEKCLSQEQARRTSYLAEMARMDLEERQKKLLPVADVAAAVRACGERIIAAVDLFASRADEGAAAVGKDGVVGMRTFLKALARDYRTAVAHELQGLAEQGLAGSNNGPAA
;
A
#
# COMPACT_ATOMS: atom_id res chain seq x y z
N MET A 1 6.12 -22.12 -22.83
CA MET A 1 6.47 -21.06 -21.87
C MET A 1 5.37 -20.91 -20.83
N ALA A 2 5.27 -21.85 -19.90
CA ALA A 2 4.31 -21.84 -18.80
C ALA A 2 4.76 -22.83 -17.70
N SER A 3 5.78 -22.49 -16.89
CA SER A 3 6.01 -23.20 -15.62
C SER A 3 6.94 -22.52 -14.60
N GLU A 4 7.39 -21.28 -14.78
CA GLU A 4 8.24 -20.60 -13.75
C GLU A 4 7.46 -19.75 -12.75
N LEU A 5 6.17 -19.47 -13.03
CA LEU A 5 5.31 -18.65 -12.14
C LEU A 5 4.59 -19.46 -11.04
N ASP A 6 4.73 -20.79 -11.03
CA ASP A 6 3.99 -21.67 -10.10
C ASP A 6 4.77 -21.97 -8.81
N GLY A 7 6.07 -21.63 -8.76
CA GLY A 7 6.93 -21.87 -7.58
C GLY A 7 6.69 -20.92 -6.39
N PHE A 8 5.92 -19.84 -6.57
CA PHE A 8 5.72 -18.79 -5.56
C PHE A 8 4.34 -18.85 -4.87
N TRP A 9 3.46 -19.71 -5.36
CA TRP A 9 2.11 -19.90 -4.83
C TRP A 9 2.07 -21.17 -4.00
N ILE A 10 2.12 -21.02 -2.68
CA ILE A 10 2.10 -22.15 -1.77
C ILE A 10 0.71 -22.34 -1.18
N GLY A 11 0.27 -23.59 -1.07
CA GLY A 11 -0.95 -23.93 -0.35
C GLY A 11 -0.81 -23.63 1.14
N ILE A 12 -1.91 -23.26 1.79
CA ILE A 12 -1.95 -22.92 3.23
C ILE A 12 -1.27 -23.97 4.11
N ASN A 13 -1.42 -25.26 3.79
CA ASN A 13 -0.82 -26.35 4.56
C ASN A 13 0.71 -26.45 4.36
N GLY A 14 1.22 -26.11 3.17
CA GLY A 14 2.66 -26.03 2.91
C GLY A 14 3.28 -24.85 3.66
N LEU A 15 2.60 -23.70 3.64
CA LEU A 15 3.01 -22.50 4.37
C LEU A 15 3.01 -22.72 5.89
N ALA A 16 2.00 -23.41 6.41
CA ALA A 16 1.87 -23.77 7.82
C ALA A 16 3.04 -24.64 8.30
N ARG A 17 3.42 -25.67 7.52
CA ARG A 17 4.56 -26.55 7.82
C ARG A 17 5.89 -25.79 7.79
N GLN A 18 6.10 -24.92 6.79
CA GLN A 18 7.32 -24.13 6.66
C GLN A 18 7.52 -23.13 7.80
N LYS A 19 6.42 -22.56 8.33
CA LYS A 19 6.47 -21.58 9.42
C LYS A 19 6.27 -22.20 10.81
N GLY A 20 6.11 -23.52 10.91
CA GLY A 20 5.91 -24.23 12.19
C GLY A 20 4.62 -23.86 12.93
N ILE A 21 3.58 -23.40 12.21
CA ILE A 21 2.30 -22.95 12.77
C ILE A 21 1.21 -23.97 12.38
N SER A 22 0.22 -24.18 13.24
CA SER A 22 -0.91 -25.06 12.89
C SER A 22 -1.73 -24.51 11.72
N GLY A 23 -2.15 -25.40 10.81
CA GLY A 23 -2.94 -25.06 9.62
C GLY A 23 -4.17 -24.18 9.89
N PRO A 24 -4.97 -24.43 10.95
CA PRO A 24 -6.12 -23.58 11.30
C PRO A 24 -5.74 -22.16 11.74
N VAL A 25 -4.57 -21.98 12.37
CA VAL A 25 -4.08 -20.64 12.77
C VAL A 25 -3.61 -19.88 11.54
N MET A 26 -2.91 -20.56 10.63
CA MET A 26 -2.47 -19.98 9.36
C MET A 26 -3.66 -19.54 8.50
N SER A 27 -4.70 -20.38 8.39
CA SER A 27 -5.93 -20.07 7.65
C SER A 27 -6.66 -18.83 8.18
N ARG A 28 -6.84 -18.71 9.50
CA ARG A 28 -7.44 -17.52 10.13
C ARG A 28 -6.61 -16.26 9.91
N ARG A 29 -5.28 -16.37 9.94
CA ARG A 29 -4.37 -15.25 9.71
C ARG A 29 -4.42 -14.76 8.26
N ILE A 30 -4.41 -15.68 7.30
CA ILE A 30 -4.55 -15.35 5.87
C ILE A 30 -5.90 -14.69 5.60
N ALA A 31 -6.99 -15.22 6.14
CA ALA A 31 -8.32 -14.62 5.96
C ALA A 31 -8.42 -13.18 6.51
N ARG A 32 -7.73 -12.89 7.63
CA ARG A 32 -7.65 -11.53 8.19
C ARG A 32 -6.84 -10.59 7.30
N LEU A 33 -5.71 -11.04 6.77
CA LEU A 33 -4.86 -10.24 5.89
C LEU A 33 -5.51 -10.01 4.52
N GLU A 34 -6.27 -10.98 4.02
CA GLU A 34 -7.11 -10.87 2.81
C GLU A 34 -8.24 -9.85 3.01
N ALA A 35 -8.94 -9.89 4.15
CA ALA A 35 -9.97 -8.90 4.49
C ALA A 35 -9.43 -7.47 4.62
N GLN A 36 -8.15 -7.31 4.92
CA GLN A 36 -7.45 -6.02 4.99
C GLN A 36 -6.85 -5.59 3.64
N GLY A 37 -7.00 -6.39 2.58
CA GLY A 37 -6.44 -6.12 1.25
C GLY A 37 -4.91 -6.14 1.21
N LEU A 38 -4.25 -6.74 2.21
CA LEU A 38 -2.79 -6.71 2.36
C LEU A 38 -2.09 -7.84 1.60
N ILE A 39 -2.81 -8.92 1.29
CA ILE A 39 -2.30 -10.05 0.52
C ILE A 39 -3.35 -10.50 -0.49
N GLU A 40 -2.89 -10.96 -1.65
CA GLU A 40 -3.74 -11.59 -2.66
C GLU A 40 -3.72 -13.11 -2.48
N THR A 41 -4.90 -13.72 -2.54
CA THR A 41 -5.02 -15.19 -2.58
C THR A 41 -5.58 -15.63 -3.92
N LYS A 42 -5.08 -16.75 -4.43
CA LYS A 42 -5.52 -17.34 -5.70
C LYS A 42 -6.17 -18.69 -5.42
N ALA A 43 -7.27 -18.99 -6.13
CA ALA A 43 -7.86 -20.33 -6.11
C ALA A 43 -6.98 -21.30 -6.92
N GLY A 44 -6.44 -22.32 -6.26
CA GLY A 44 -5.68 -23.40 -6.86
C GLY A 44 -6.53 -24.62 -7.22
N ALA A 45 -5.87 -25.68 -7.68
CA ALA A 45 -6.52 -26.95 -8.01
C ALA A 45 -7.34 -27.49 -6.81
N ARG A 46 -8.55 -28.00 -7.08
CA ARG A 46 -9.53 -28.48 -6.07
C ARG A 46 -9.96 -27.43 -5.02
N ASN A 47 -10.08 -26.16 -5.41
CA ASN A 47 -10.47 -25.05 -4.51
C ASN A 47 -9.50 -24.80 -3.34
N ALA A 48 -8.26 -25.26 -3.43
CA ALA A 48 -7.25 -24.98 -2.41
C ALA A 48 -6.81 -23.51 -2.52
N LYS A 49 -6.90 -22.74 -1.42
CA LYS A 49 -6.38 -21.37 -1.39
C LYS A 49 -4.85 -21.39 -1.47
N LEU A 50 -4.31 -20.75 -2.49
CA LEU A 50 -2.88 -20.51 -2.67
C LEU A 50 -2.57 -19.08 -2.22
N VAL A 51 -1.48 -18.94 -1.48
CA VAL A 51 -1.01 -17.66 -0.98
C VAL A 51 0.38 -17.39 -1.53
N ASN A 52 0.59 -16.15 -1.97
CA ASN A 52 1.91 -15.69 -2.36
C ASN A 52 2.80 -15.57 -1.11
N LEU A 53 3.86 -16.39 -1.06
CA LEU A 53 4.77 -16.50 0.09
C LEU A 53 5.44 -15.16 0.43
N VAL A 54 5.82 -14.38 -0.59
CA VAL A 54 6.54 -13.11 -0.44
C VAL A 54 5.63 -12.01 0.10
N ALA A 55 4.40 -11.95 -0.41
CA ALA A 55 3.39 -11.03 0.09
C ALA A 55 3.05 -11.32 1.57
N TYR A 56 2.92 -12.61 1.91
CA TYR A 56 2.70 -13.02 3.29
C TYR A 56 3.88 -12.66 4.19
N ASP A 57 5.12 -12.93 3.80
CA ASP A 57 6.30 -12.69 4.65
C ASP A 57 6.57 -11.19 4.88
N ARG A 58 6.36 -10.33 3.87
CA ARG A 58 6.47 -8.85 4.05
C ARG A 58 5.46 -8.31 5.06
N VAL A 59 4.23 -8.82 5.03
CA VAL A 59 3.18 -8.44 5.98
C VAL A 59 3.44 -9.07 7.34
N TYR A 60 3.96 -10.30 7.37
CA TYR A 60 4.31 -11.02 8.58
C TYR A 60 5.47 -10.37 9.33
N GLU A 61 6.50 -9.91 8.64
CA GLU A 61 7.62 -9.15 9.23
C GLU A 61 7.13 -7.83 9.81
N LYS A 62 6.33 -7.06 9.07
CA LYS A 62 5.70 -5.83 9.59
C LYS A 62 4.80 -6.08 10.81
N THR A 63 4.06 -7.20 10.83
CA THR A 63 3.18 -7.55 11.96
C THR A 63 3.98 -8.07 13.16
N ARG A 64 5.06 -8.83 12.91
CA ARG A 64 5.94 -9.36 13.95
C ARG A 64 6.76 -8.24 14.57
N ASP A 65 7.11 -7.19 13.83
CA ASP A 65 7.84 -6.04 14.37
C ASP A 65 6.97 -5.20 15.32
N VAL A 66 5.66 -5.06 15.04
CA VAL A 66 4.72 -4.39 15.96
C VAL A 66 4.45 -5.23 17.22
N VAL A 67 4.32 -6.55 17.11
CA VAL A 67 4.11 -7.43 18.27
C VAL A 67 5.41 -7.63 19.07
N ARG A 68 6.57 -7.65 18.41
CA ARG A 68 7.88 -7.77 19.05
C ARG A 68 8.31 -6.46 19.70
N SER A 69 8.00 -5.30 19.13
CA SER A 69 8.22 -4.00 19.79
C SER A 69 7.31 -3.82 21.02
N MET A 70 6.07 -4.33 20.96
CA MET A 70 5.18 -4.36 22.13
C MET A 70 5.64 -5.34 23.22
N ASN A 71 6.21 -6.51 22.85
CA ASN A 71 6.69 -7.49 23.83
C ASN A 71 8.14 -7.25 24.30
N ALA A 72 8.97 -6.57 23.50
CA ALA A 72 10.35 -6.23 23.86
C ALA A 72 10.43 -5.13 24.93
N GLN A 73 9.36 -4.34 25.12
CA GLN A 73 9.22 -3.48 26.30
C GLN A 73 8.94 -4.25 27.60
N GLN A 74 8.74 -5.58 27.54
CA GLN A 74 8.35 -6.42 28.69
C GLN A 74 9.32 -7.57 29.01
N SER A 75 10.45 -7.73 28.32
CA SER A 75 11.39 -8.83 28.63
C SER A 75 12.85 -8.45 28.47
N ASP A 76 13.39 -7.76 29.47
CA ASP A 76 14.84 -7.66 29.73
C ASP A 76 15.24 -8.77 30.74
N HIS A 77 15.49 -10.00 30.26
CA HIS A 77 16.27 -11.08 30.90
C HIS A 77 16.23 -12.31 29.96
N VAL A 78 17.28 -13.08 29.56
CA VAL A 78 18.47 -13.71 30.19
C VAL A 78 19.40 -14.21 29.05
N PRO A 79 20.74 -14.33 29.21
CA PRO A 79 21.63 -15.04 28.27
C PRO A 79 22.03 -16.46 28.74
N LYS A 80 22.35 -17.38 27.79
CA LYS A 80 23.32 -18.53 27.84
C LYS A 80 22.97 -19.59 26.76
N THR A 81 23.81 -19.84 25.75
CA THR A 81 24.99 -20.76 25.61
C THR A 81 24.70 -22.25 25.69
N SER A 82 25.09 -23.00 24.64
CA SER A 82 25.84 -24.26 24.74
C SER A 82 26.39 -24.69 23.37
N ASP A 83 27.70 -24.86 23.30
CA ASP A 83 28.47 -25.57 22.27
C ASP A 83 28.35 -27.10 22.44
N ASP A 84 28.43 -27.86 21.34
CA ASP A 84 29.34 -29.03 21.19
C ASP A 84 29.43 -29.48 19.69
N PRO A 85 30.52 -30.13 19.26
CA PRO A 85 30.94 -30.22 17.85
C PRO A 85 30.85 -31.63 17.22
N ASP A 86 30.31 -31.75 15.99
CA ASP A 86 30.58 -32.82 14.99
C ASP A 86 29.69 -32.66 13.71
N PRO A 87 29.92 -33.41 12.61
CA PRO A 87 30.71 -33.09 11.41
C PRO A 87 29.99 -32.22 10.36
N ASP A 88 30.74 -31.33 9.69
CA ASP A 88 30.32 -30.14 8.91
C ASP A 88 29.11 -30.29 7.94
N PRO A 89 27.89 -29.88 8.36
CA PRO A 89 26.74 -29.58 7.51
C PRO A 89 26.59 -28.06 7.27
N ASN A 90 27.60 -27.29 7.68
CA ASN A 90 27.59 -25.83 7.79
C ASN A 90 27.87 -25.16 6.44
N GLU A 91 28.56 -25.81 5.50
CA GLU A 91 28.78 -25.24 4.16
C GLU A 91 27.48 -25.03 3.37
N LYS A 92 26.53 -25.99 3.43
CA LYS A 92 25.22 -25.86 2.75
C LYS A 92 24.29 -24.87 3.45
N CYS A 93 24.33 -24.80 4.78
CA CYS A 93 23.57 -23.80 5.54
C CYS A 93 24.12 -22.39 5.30
N LEU A 94 25.45 -22.21 5.30
CA LEU A 94 26.09 -20.93 5.03
C LEU A 94 25.84 -20.47 3.59
N SER A 95 25.95 -21.36 2.59
CA SER A 95 25.64 -21.00 1.21
C SER A 95 24.17 -20.64 1.01
N GLN A 96 23.24 -21.31 1.71
CA GLN A 96 21.82 -20.99 1.67
C GLN A 96 21.52 -19.65 2.33
N GLU A 97 22.11 -19.35 3.49
CA GLU A 97 21.92 -18.06 4.16
C GLU A 97 22.59 -16.91 3.38
N GLN A 98 23.73 -17.15 2.74
CA GLN A 98 24.37 -16.18 1.84
C GLN A 98 23.53 -15.94 0.58
N ALA A 99 22.94 -16.99 -0.01
CA ALA A 99 22.04 -16.86 -1.15
C ALA A 99 20.78 -16.07 -0.78
N ARG A 100 20.20 -16.31 0.40
CA ARG A 100 19.06 -15.54 0.93
C ARG A 100 19.42 -14.08 1.14
N ARG A 101 20.55 -13.79 1.78
CA ARG A 101 21.02 -12.41 2.00
C ARG A 101 21.25 -11.68 0.68
N THR A 102 21.86 -12.35 -0.29
CA THR A 102 22.10 -11.79 -1.63
C THR A 102 20.79 -11.51 -2.36
N SER A 103 19.83 -12.44 -2.29
CA SER A 103 18.51 -12.24 -2.90
C SER A 103 17.71 -11.10 -2.26
N TYR A 104 17.81 -10.95 -0.94
CA TYR A 104 17.19 -9.86 -0.19
C TYR A 104 17.80 -8.50 -0.59
N LEU A 105 19.12 -8.41 -0.67
CA LEU A 105 19.81 -7.20 -1.11
C LEU A 105 19.48 -6.85 -2.57
N ALA A 106 19.37 -7.86 -3.44
CA ALA A 106 18.97 -7.65 -4.83
C ALA A 106 17.55 -7.09 -4.94
N GLU A 107 16.61 -7.61 -4.14
CA GLU A 107 15.22 -7.12 -4.15
C GLU A 107 15.11 -5.73 -3.51
N MET A 108 15.89 -5.44 -2.47
CA MET A 108 15.99 -4.09 -1.89
C MET A 108 16.50 -3.10 -2.94
N ALA A 109 17.59 -3.44 -3.63
CA ALA A 109 18.12 -2.62 -4.71
C ALA A 109 17.10 -2.45 -5.86
N ARG A 110 16.29 -3.48 -6.15
CA ARG A 110 15.20 -3.36 -7.13
C ARG A 110 14.11 -2.41 -6.66
N MET A 111 13.68 -2.48 -5.40
CA MET A 111 12.68 -1.57 -4.84
C MET A 111 13.21 -0.13 -4.81
N ASP A 112 14.46 0.09 -4.43
CA ASP A 112 15.11 1.41 -4.47
C ASP A 112 15.15 1.98 -5.90
N LEU A 113 15.43 1.10 -6.87
CA LEU A 113 15.44 1.46 -8.29
C LEU A 113 14.01 1.79 -8.77
N GLU A 114 13.01 1.01 -8.37
CA GLU A 114 11.59 1.26 -8.66
C GLU A 114 11.06 2.55 -8.02
N GLU A 115 11.50 2.87 -6.81
CA GLU A 115 11.19 4.14 -6.12
C GLU A 115 11.85 5.33 -6.83
N ARG A 116 13.12 5.21 -7.24
CA ARG A 116 13.79 6.22 -8.08
C ARG A 116 13.14 6.37 -9.45
N GLN A 117 12.65 5.27 -10.02
CA GLN A 117 11.84 5.27 -11.24
C GLN A 117 10.39 5.72 -11.01
N LYS A 118 10.01 6.07 -9.77
CA LYS A 118 8.69 6.58 -9.37
C LYS A 118 7.55 5.61 -9.68
N LYS A 119 7.86 4.31 -9.76
CA LYS A 119 6.86 3.23 -9.86
C LYS A 119 6.22 2.91 -8.52
N LEU A 120 6.93 3.23 -7.43
CA LEU A 120 6.47 3.09 -6.05
C LEU A 120 6.51 4.48 -5.40
N LEU A 121 5.42 4.87 -4.74
CA LEU A 121 5.33 6.11 -3.96
C LEU A 121 5.01 5.79 -2.50
N PRO A 122 5.56 6.54 -1.53
CA PRO A 122 5.15 6.42 -0.14
C PRO A 122 3.65 6.70 0.02
N VAL A 123 2.95 5.81 0.71
CA VAL A 123 1.49 5.94 0.94
C VAL A 123 1.17 7.22 1.73
N ALA A 124 2.06 7.63 2.64
CA ALA A 124 1.90 8.84 3.44
C ALA A 124 1.81 10.10 2.55
N ASP A 125 2.66 10.19 1.52
CA ASP A 125 2.70 11.33 0.61
C ASP A 125 1.44 11.39 -0.26
N VAL A 126 0.99 10.24 -0.77
CA VAL A 126 -0.28 10.14 -1.51
C VAL A 126 -1.45 10.56 -0.62
N ALA A 127 -1.49 10.10 0.63
CA ALA A 127 -2.57 10.45 1.56
C ALA A 127 -2.58 11.95 1.90
N ALA A 128 -1.41 12.56 2.09
CA ALA A 128 -1.29 14.00 2.34
C ALA A 128 -1.74 14.82 1.11
N ALA A 129 -1.30 14.41 -0.08
CA ALA A 129 -1.61 15.06 -1.34
C ALA A 129 -3.13 14.99 -1.65
N VAL A 130 -3.75 13.83 -1.47
CA VAL A 130 -5.19 13.64 -1.62
C VAL A 130 -5.97 14.46 -0.60
N ARG A 131 -5.51 14.55 0.66
CA ARG A 131 -6.15 15.38 1.69
C ARG A 131 -6.14 16.85 1.30
N ALA A 132 -5.00 17.39 0.88
CA ALA A 132 -4.87 18.78 0.45
C ALA A 132 -5.78 19.09 -0.76
N CYS A 133 -5.86 18.17 -1.73
CA CYS A 133 -6.79 18.31 -2.85
C CYS A 133 -8.25 18.29 -2.38
N GLY A 134 -8.61 17.37 -1.49
CA GLY A 134 -9.95 17.25 -0.92
C GLY A 134 -10.39 18.51 -0.16
N GLU A 135 -9.52 19.09 0.64
CA GLU A 135 -9.80 20.34 1.37
C GLU A 135 -10.15 21.49 0.42
N ARG A 136 -9.44 21.61 -0.72
CA ARG A 136 -9.72 22.64 -1.72
C ARG A 136 -11.02 22.39 -2.48
N ILE A 137 -11.35 21.14 -2.77
CA ILE A 137 -12.63 20.77 -3.37
C ILE A 137 -13.79 21.12 -2.43
N ILE A 138 -13.65 20.82 -1.13
CA ILE A 138 -14.66 21.17 -0.12
C ILE A 138 -14.81 22.69 -0.02
N ALA A 139 -13.70 23.43 0.04
CA ALA A 139 -13.73 24.90 0.07
C ALA A 139 -14.43 25.49 -1.17
N ALA A 140 -14.25 24.88 -2.34
CA ALA A 140 -15.02 25.26 -3.51
C ALA A 140 -16.52 25.03 -3.27
N VAL A 141 -16.93 23.85 -2.78
CA VAL A 141 -18.35 23.51 -2.53
C VAL A 141 -18.98 24.45 -1.50
N ASP A 142 -18.26 24.88 -0.49
CA ASP A 142 -18.77 25.83 0.52
C ASP A 142 -19.10 27.20 -0.09
N LEU A 143 -18.45 27.56 -1.21
CA LEU A 143 -18.75 28.78 -1.98
C LEU A 143 -20.12 28.73 -2.68
N PHE A 144 -20.82 27.59 -2.68
CA PHE A 144 -22.14 27.48 -3.30
C PHE A 144 -23.17 28.34 -2.57
N ALA A 145 -23.08 28.38 -1.24
CA ALA A 145 -23.97 29.18 -0.41
C ALA A 145 -23.77 30.68 -0.65
N SER A 146 -22.54 31.12 -0.91
CA SER A 146 -22.27 32.55 -1.15
C SER A 146 -22.81 33.05 -2.49
N ARG A 147 -23.18 32.17 -3.42
CA ARG A 147 -23.81 32.54 -4.70
C ARG A 147 -25.34 32.48 -4.69
N ALA A 148 -25.96 32.33 -3.52
CA ALA A 148 -27.42 32.29 -3.39
C ALA A 148 -28.08 33.57 -3.93
N ASP A 149 -27.49 34.74 -3.69
CA ASP A 149 -28.00 36.03 -4.16
C ASP A 149 -27.97 36.16 -5.69
N GLU A 150 -26.92 35.63 -6.34
CA GLU A 150 -26.85 35.55 -7.81
C GLU A 150 -27.95 34.65 -8.39
N GLY A 151 -28.25 33.54 -7.70
CA GLY A 151 -29.36 32.67 -8.03
C GLY A 151 -30.72 33.38 -7.91
N ALA A 152 -30.93 34.13 -6.81
CA ALA A 152 -32.12 34.93 -6.61
C ALA A 152 -32.28 36.02 -7.69
N ALA A 153 -31.19 36.69 -8.07
CA ALA A 153 -31.18 37.66 -9.16
C ALA A 153 -31.52 37.02 -10.52
N ALA A 154 -30.98 35.84 -10.82
CA ALA A 154 -31.29 35.09 -12.04
C ALA A 154 -32.77 34.69 -12.11
N VAL A 155 -33.36 34.30 -10.98
CA VAL A 155 -34.81 34.04 -10.86
C VAL A 155 -35.60 35.32 -11.08
N GLY A 156 -35.18 36.44 -10.49
CA GLY A 156 -35.87 37.73 -10.65
C GLY A 156 -35.91 38.23 -12.10
N LYS A 157 -34.86 37.95 -12.89
CA LYS A 157 -34.75 38.41 -14.28
C LYS A 157 -35.49 37.54 -15.29
N ASP A 158 -35.22 36.23 -15.27
CA ASP A 158 -35.66 35.28 -16.31
C ASP A 158 -36.45 34.09 -15.73
N GLY A 159 -36.86 34.17 -14.46
CA GLY A 159 -37.62 33.13 -13.77
C GLY A 159 -36.87 31.79 -13.68
N VAL A 160 -37.61 30.70 -13.90
CA VAL A 160 -37.06 29.34 -13.85
C VAL A 160 -35.99 29.10 -14.93
N VAL A 161 -36.10 29.76 -16.07
CA VAL A 161 -35.12 29.64 -17.17
C VAL A 161 -33.79 30.27 -16.79
N GLY A 162 -33.83 31.43 -16.13
CA GLY A 162 -32.65 32.08 -15.54
C GLY A 162 -31.94 31.19 -14.54
N MET A 163 -32.70 30.63 -13.58
CA MET A 163 -32.15 29.73 -12.56
C MET A 163 -31.49 28.48 -13.17
N ARG A 164 -32.12 27.86 -14.18
CA ARG A 164 -31.55 26.69 -14.86
C ARG A 164 -30.24 27.04 -15.59
N THR A 165 -30.15 28.22 -16.17
CA THR A 165 -28.93 28.69 -16.84
C THR A 165 -27.82 28.98 -15.84
N PHE A 166 -28.16 29.65 -14.73
CA PHE A 166 -27.25 29.89 -13.61
C PHE A 166 -26.69 28.58 -13.03
N LEU A 167 -27.55 27.62 -12.70
CA LEU A 167 -27.11 26.32 -12.16
C LEU A 167 -26.19 25.56 -13.12
N LYS A 168 -26.42 25.65 -14.43
CA LYS A 168 -25.54 25.04 -15.44
C LYS A 168 -24.17 25.73 -15.50
N ALA A 169 -24.15 27.05 -15.46
CA ALA A 169 -22.91 27.83 -15.43
C ALA A 169 -22.12 27.51 -14.15
N LEU A 170 -22.79 27.53 -13.00
CA LEU A 170 -22.20 27.18 -11.71
C LEU A 170 -21.61 25.78 -11.73
N ALA A 171 -22.36 24.78 -12.19
CA ALA A 171 -21.86 23.41 -12.31
C ALA A 171 -20.67 23.28 -13.28
N ARG A 172 -20.52 24.17 -14.27
CA ARG A 172 -19.36 24.21 -15.16
C ARG A 172 -18.14 24.82 -14.46
N ASP A 173 -18.34 25.90 -13.73
CA ASP A 173 -17.30 26.55 -12.91
C ASP A 173 -16.72 25.55 -11.90
N TYR A 174 -17.59 24.82 -11.20
CA TYR A 174 -17.18 23.77 -10.26
C TYR A 174 -16.34 22.67 -10.90
N ARG A 175 -16.78 22.13 -12.04
CA ARG A 175 -16.00 21.11 -12.76
C ARG A 175 -14.64 21.64 -13.18
N THR A 176 -14.57 22.92 -13.56
CA THR A 176 -13.32 23.58 -13.94
C THR A 176 -12.40 23.75 -12.74
N ALA A 177 -12.94 24.19 -11.60
CA ALA A 177 -12.19 24.33 -10.35
C ALA A 177 -11.63 22.98 -9.86
N VAL A 178 -12.47 21.94 -9.84
CA VAL A 178 -12.04 20.58 -9.46
C VAL A 178 -10.96 20.05 -10.41
N ALA A 179 -11.14 20.23 -11.72
CA ALA A 179 -10.14 19.81 -12.71
C ALA A 179 -8.81 20.56 -12.52
N HIS A 180 -8.85 21.86 -12.24
CA HIS A 180 -7.67 22.67 -11.95
C HIS A 180 -6.91 22.17 -10.71
N GLU A 181 -7.62 21.87 -9.62
CA GLU A 181 -6.97 21.35 -8.40
C GLU A 181 -6.37 19.95 -8.60
N LEU A 182 -7.05 19.09 -9.36
CA LEU A 182 -6.51 17.77 -9.72
C LEU A 182 -5.29 17.88 -10.64
N GLN A 183 -5.28 18.84 -11.56
CA GLN A 183 -4.12 19.13 -12.39
C GLN A 183 -2.96 19.68 -11.56
N GLY A 184 -3.23 20.58 -10.61
CA GLY A 184 -2.24 21.07 -9.66
C GLY A 184 -1.62 19.95 -8.83
N LEU A 185 -2.41 18.95 -8.43
CA LEU A 185 -1.91 17.73 -7.77
C LEU A 185 -0.95 16.94 -8.68
N ALA A 186 -1.31 16.78 -9.96
CA ALA A 186 -0.48 16.09 -10.93
C ALA A 186 0.83 16.85 -11.18
N GLU A 187 0.78 18.18 -11.31
CA GLU A 187 1.95 19.05 -11.50
C GLU A 187 2.86 19.06 -10.26
N GLN A 188 2.30 19.07 -9.05
CA GLN A 188 3.09 18.95 -7.81
C GLN A 188 3.76 17.57 -7.71
N GLY A 189 3.08 16.51 -8.13
CA GLY A 189 3.68 15.18 -8.28
C GLY A 189 4.86 15.17 -9.25
N LEU A 190 4.81 15.96 -10.32
CA LEU A 190 5.89 16.12 -11.29
C LEU A 190 7.00 17.09 -10.81
N ALA A 191 6.68 18.10 -10.02
CA ALA A 191 7.62 19.11 -9.52
C ALA A 191 8.41 18.63 -8.29
N GLY A 192 7.77 17.93 -7.35
CA GLY A 192 8.48 17.19 -6.28
C GLY A 192 9.44 16.14 -6.83
N SER A 193 9.20 15.72 -8.08
CA SER A 193 10.02 14.81 -8.86
C SER A 193 11.35 15.41 -9.35
N ASN A 194 11.49 16.76 -9.36
CA ASN A 194 12.66 17.50 -9.86
C ASN A 194 13.58 18.02 -8.73
N ASN A 195 13.17 17.89 -7.46
CA ASN A 195 13.93 18.26 -6.26
C ASN A 195 14.53 17.04 -5.54
N GLY A 196 14.88 15.98 -6.27
CA GLY A 196 15.69 14.88 -5.73
C GLY A 196 17.06 15.40 -5.28
N PRO A 197 17.62 14.92 -4.16
CA PRO A 197 18.74 15.55 -3.48
C PRO A 197 19.97 15.62 -4.40
N ALA A 198 20.58 16.80 -4.45
CA ALA A 198 21.96 16.95 -4.89
C ALA A 198 22.85 16.16 -3.92
N ALA A 199 23.29 14.97 -4.33
CA ALA A 199 24.38 14.21 -3.72
C ALA A 199 25.05 13.37 -4.80
#